data_AF-A0A2D6Q8I6-F1
#
_entry.id   AF-A0A2D6Q8I6-F1
#
_cell.length_a   1.000
_cell.length_b   1.000
_cell.length_c   1.000
_cell.angle_alpha   90.00
_cell.angle_beta   90.00
_cell.angle_gamma   90.00
#
_symmetry.space_group_name_H-M   'P 1'
#
loop_
_entity.id
_entity.type
_entity.pdbx_description
1 polymer ?
#
loop_
_entity_poly.entity_id
_entity_poly.type
_entity_poly.pdbx_seq_one_letter_code
_entity_poly.pdbx_strand_id
1 'polypeptide(L)'
;SRAFIVNIFEPKFFEVCPECRRKAINGNCNDHGQIKPEKRSLLSLVIDDGSDNIRCTIFHDELEKIISMKELENLELFVVKRKELLGKEMIVKGQVRKNQMFDSNDFIINEMEDIKLDELITELEK
;
A
#
# COMPACT_ATOMS: atom_id res chain seq x y z
N SER A 1 0.25 0.21 14.40
CA SER A 1 -1.02 0.56 15.07
C SER A 1 -2.11 -0.35 14.56
N ARG A 2 -3.17 -0.55 15.34
CA ARG A 2 -4.37 -1.27 14.94
C ARG A 2 -5.34 -0.29 14.29
N ALA A 3 -5.87 -0.60 13.11
CA ALA A 3 -6.77 0.29 12.39
C ALA A 3 -7.67 -0.47 11.42
N PHE A 4 -8.79 0.14 11.05
CA PHE A 4 -9.73 -0.36 10.06
C PHE A 4 -9.45 0.26 8.70
N ILE A 5 -9.52 -0.53 7.62
CA ILE A 5 -9.54 0.06 6.27
C ILE A 5 -10.92 0.66 6.00
N VAL A 6 -11.00 1.98 5.93
CA VAL A 6 -12.27 2.70 5.67
C VAL A 6 -12.43 3.11 4.21
N ASN A 7 -11.33 3.16 3.44
CA ASN A 7 -11.39 3.41 2.00
C ASN A 7 -10.17 2.81 1.27
N ILE A 8 -10.37 2.41 0.01
CA ILE A 8 -9.35 1.90 -0.90
C ILE A 8 -9.52 2.60 -2.25
N PHE A 9 -8.46 3.24 -2.73
CA PHE A 9 -8.41 3.93 -4.03
C PHE A 9 -8.05 2.96 -5.16
N GLU A 10 -8.17 3.42 -6.41
CA GLU A 10 -7.72 2.65 -7.56
C GLU A 10 -6.19 2.43 -7.54
N PRO A 11 -5.72 1.26 -7.99
CA PRO A 11 -4.30 0.97 -8.06
C PRO A 11 -3.62 1.87 -9.09
N LYS A 12 -2.40 2.31 -8.79
CA LYS A 12 -1.57 3.06 -9.71
C LYS A 12 -0.39 2.22 -10.13
N PHE A 13 -0.07 2.29 -11.42
CA PHE A 13 1.05 1.57 -12.00
C PHE A 13 2.11 2.54 -12.48
N PHE A 14 3.37 2.15 -12.32
CA PHE A 14 4.51 2.93 -12.75
C PHE A 14 5.65 2.02 -13.17
N GLU A 15 6.56 2.56 -13.95
CA GLU A 15 7.73 1.85 -14.45
C GLU A 15 8.98 2.32 -13.71
N VAL A 16 9.84 1.37 -13.35
CA VAL A 16 11.13 1.65 -12.70
C VAL A 16 12.28 1.04 -13.47
N CYS A 17 13.45 1.66 -13.35
CA CYS A 17 14.71 1.08 -13.79
C CYS A 17 15.04 -0.15 -12.93
N PRO A 18 15.40 -1.29 -13.54
CA PRO A 18 15.75 -2.50 -12.79
C PRO A 18 17.05 -2.34 -11.97
N GLU A 19 17.95 -1.44 -12.38
CA GLU A 19 19.24 -1.24 -11.71
C GLU A 19 19.16 -0.30 -10.51
N CYS A 20 18.50 0.85 -10.66
CA CYS A 20 18.48 1.89 -9.62
C CYS A 20 17.13 2.15 -8.96
N ARG A 21 16.07 1.42 -9.37
CA ARG A 21 14.68 1.56 -8.86
C ARG A 21 14.06 2.95 -9.02
N ARG A 22 14.73 3.90 -9.67
CA ARG A 22 14.17 5.21 -10.01
C ARG A 22 13.17 5.08 -11.16
N LYS A 23 12.24 6.03 -11.22
CA LYS A 23 11.18 6.08 -12.24
C LYS A 23 11.78 6.07 -13.64
N ALA A 24 11.27 5.19 -14.49
CA ALA A 24 11.57 5.14 -15.92
C ALA A 24 10.42 5.76 -16.72
N ILE A 25 10.73 6.38 -17.86
CA ILE A 25 9.75 6.97 -18.76
C ILE A 25 10.04 6.47 -20.17
N ASN A 26 9.08 5.81 -20.81
CA ASN A 26 9.21 5.27 -22.16
C ASN A 26 10.44 4.38 -22.35
N GLY A 27 10.75 3.54 -21.37
CA GLY A 27 11.92 2.66 -21.39
C GLY A 27 13.27 3.40 -21.22
N ASN A 28 13.28 4.63 -20.73
CA ASN A 28 14.50 5.38 -20.46
C ASN A 28 14.63 5.72 -18.98
N CYS A 29 15.85 5.58 -18.45
CA CYS A 29 16.24 5.99 -17.10
C CYS A 29 17.27 7.13 -17.19
N ASN A 30 17.14 8.16 -16.36
CA ASN A 30 18.05 9.31 -16.39
C ASN A 30 19.53 8.94 -16.18
N ASP A 31 19.81 7.87 -15.44
CA ASP A 31 21.18 7.48 -15.09
C ASP A 31 21.73 6.34 -15.95
N HIS A 32 20.88 5.45 -16.49
CA HIS A 32 21.29 4.24 -17.21
C HIS A 32 20.88 4.24 -18.69
N GLY A 33 20.20 5.29 -19.15
CA GLY A 33 19.72 5.40 -20.52
C GLY A 33 18.62 4.38 -20.83
N GLN A 34 18.68 3.79 -22.03
CA GLN A 34 17.66 2.88 -22.53
C GLN A 34 17.68 1.55 -21.77
N ILE A 35 16.59 1.24 -21.08
CA ILE A 35 16.43 0.06 -20.22
C ILE A 35 15.12 -0.65 -20.54
N LYS A 36 14.99 -1.92 -20.12
CA LYS A 36 13.71 -2.63 -20.08
C LYS A 36 13.07 -2.37 -18.71
N PRO A 37 12.03 -1.52 -18.62
CA PRO A 37 11.48 -1.12 -17.34
C PRO A 37 10.75 -2.28 -16.67
N GLU A 38 10.83 -2.29 -15.34
CA GLU A 38 10.02 -3.20 -14.52
C GLU A 38 8.74 -2.47 -14.11
N LYS A 39 7.59 -3.11 -14.38
CA LYS A 39 6.29 -2.58 -13.98
C LYS A 39 6.08 -2.81 -12.49
N ARG A 40 5.72 -1.75 -11.78
CA ARG A 40 5.46 -1.72 -10.34
C ARG A 40 4.09 -1.13 -10.08
N SER A 41 3.55 -1.41 -8.90
CA SER A 41 2.24 -0.95 -8.45
C SER A 41 2.36 -0.21 -7.12
N LEU A 42 1.41 0.66 -6.85
CA LEU A 42 1.12 1.17 -5.51
C LEU A 42 -0.38 1.24 -5.31
N LEU A 43 -0.79 1.11 -4.06
CA LEU A 43 -2.18 1.23 -3.65
C LEU A 43 -2.27 2.22 -2.50
N SER A 44 -3.12 3.22 -2.66
CA SER A 44 -3.47 4.11 -1.56
C SER A 44 -4.74 3.63 -0.88
N LEU A 45 -4.79 3.82 0.43
CA LEU A 45 -5.94 3.49 1.27
C LEU A 45 -6.07 4.53 2.40
N VAL A 46 -7.22 4.53 3.07
CA VAL A 46 -7.43 5.30 4.29
C VAL A 46 -7.68 4.30 5.41
N ILE A 47 -6.94 4.46 6.50
CA ILE A 47 -7.17 3.72 7.74
C ILE A 47 -7.71 4.65 8.82
N ASP A 48 -8.45 4.09 9.76
CA ASP A 48 -8.99 4.76 10.93
C ASP A 48 -8.76 3.89 12.18
N ASP A 49 -8.11 4.44 13.20
CA ASP A 49 -7.83 3.76 14.48
C ASP A 49 -8.79 4.18 15.62
N GLY A 50 -9.79 4.99 15.31
CA GLY A 50 -10.76 5.55 16.25
C GLY A 50 -10.38 6.94 16.78
N SER A 51 -9.14 7.39 16.61
CA SER A 51 -8.71 8.75 16.99
C SER A 51 -8.77 9.71 15.79
N ASP A 52 -8.23 9.29 14.66
CA ASP A 52 -8.27 10.02 13.40
C ASP A 52 -8.12 9.05 12.21
N ASN A 53 -8.35 9.56 11.01
CA ASN A 53 -8.05 8.85 9.78
C ASN A 53 -6.73 9.33 9.17
N ILE A 54 -5.99 8.42 8.54
CA ILE A 54 -4.77 8.75 7.82
C ILE A 54 -4.71 8.07 6.46
N ARG A 55 -4.28 8.84 5.45
CA ARG A 55 -4.01 8.31 4.13
C ARG A 55 -2.69 7.54 4.15
N CYS A 56 -2.76 6.33 3.63
CA CYS A 56 -1.65 5.41 3.58
C CYS A 56 -1.34 5.02 2.14
N THR A 57 -0.07 4.68 1.88
CA THR A 57 0.36 4.12 0.60
C THR A 57 1.17 2.85 0.84
N ILE A 58 0.78 1.78 0.14
CA ILE A 58 1.52 0.52 0.07
C ILE A 58 2.22 0.46 -1.28
N PHE A 59 3.53 0.25 -1.28
CA PHE A 59 4.32 0.07 -2.49
C PHE A 59 4.40 -1.40 -2.90
N HIS A 60 4.72 -1.62 -4.18
CA HIS A 60 4.73 -2.91 -4.85
C HIS A 60 5.21 -4.10 -4.01
N ASP A 61 6.39 -4.03 -3.40
CA ASP A 61 6.99 -5.18 -2.69
C ASP A 61 6.15 -5.64 -1.49
N GLU A 62 5.49 -4.70 -0.80
CA GLU A 62 4.56 -5.02 0.29
C GLU A 62 3.15 -5.32 -0.23
N LEU A 63 2.73 -4.64 -1.30
CA LEU A 63 1.42 -4.83 -1.90
C LEU A 63 1.25 -6.22 -2.52
N GLU A 64 2.29 -6.74 -3.17
CA GLU A 64 2.26 -8.06 -3.83
C GLU A 64 2.06 -9.21 -2.84
N LYS A 65 2.35 -8.99 -1.54
CA LYS A 65 2.07 -9.96 -0.47
C LYS A 65 0.57 -10.07 -0.15
N ILE A 66 -0.23 -9.08 -0.55
CA ILE A 66 -1.65 -8.94 -0.20
C ILE A 66 -2.52 -9.15 -1.43
N ILE A 67 -2.16 -8.51 -2.55
CA ILE A 67 -2.88 -8.57 -3.82
C ILE A 67 -1.86 -8.70 -4.94
N SER A 68 -1.99 -9.74 -5.76
CA SER A 68 -1.07 -9.95 -6.87
C SER A 68 -1.24 -8.89 -7.96
N MET A 69 -0.17 -8.64 -8.73
CA MET A 69 -0.22 -7.70 -9.85
C MET A 69 -1.35 -8.02 -10.85
N LYS A 70 -1.62 -9.30 -11.09
CA LYS A 70 -2.72 -9.75 -11.97
C LYS A 70 -4.09 -9.34 -11.45
N GLU A 71 -4.30 -9.42 -10.14
CA GLU A 71 -5.55 -9.01 -9.49
C GLU A 71 -5.71 -7.48 -9.49
N LEU A 72 -4.61 -6.73 -9.34
CA LEU A 72 -4.63 -5.27 -9.42
C LEU A 72 -4.97 -4.76 -10.82
N GLU A 73 -4.48 -5.41 -11.87
CA GLU A 73 -4.71 -5.00 -13.27
C GLU A 73 -6.10 -5.38 -13.79
N ASN A 74 -6.71 -6.43 -13.23
CA ASN A 74 -8.05 -6.85 -13.62
C ASN A 74 -9.09 -6.17 -12.71
N LEU A 75 -9.89 -5.28 -13.29
CA LEU A 75 -10.89 -4.51 -12.56
C LEU A 75 -11.89 -5.38 -11.77
N GLU A 76 -12.34 -6.51 -12.33
CA GLU A 76 -13.30 -7.39 -11.66
C GLU A 76 -12.68 -8.07 -10.44
N LEU A 77 -11.45 -8.58 -10.59
CA LEU A 77 -10.71 -9.20 -9.48
C LEU A 77 -10.36 -8.17 -8.40
N PHE A 78 -9.95 -6.97 -8.81
CA PHE A 78 -9.67 -5.88 -7.89
C PHE A 78 -10.92 -5.48 -7.09
N VAL A 79 -12.10 -5.42 -7.71
CA VAL A 79 -13.35 -5.11 -7.02
C VAL A 79 -13.68 -6.17 -5.95
N VAL A 80 -13.43 -7.45 -6.23
CA VAL A 80 -13.60 -8.54 -5.24
C VAL A 80 -12.64 -8.34 -4.07
N LYS A 81 -11.34 -8.15 -4.34
CA LYS A 81 -10.33 -7.91 -3.29
C LYS A 81 -10.60 -6.65 -2.48
N ARG A 82 -11.04 -5.57 -3.14
CA ARG A 82 -11.43 -4.33 -2.48
C ARG A 82 -12.57 -4.56 -1.49
N LYS A 83 -13.57 -5.37 -1.84
CA LYS A 83 -14.67 -5.72 -0.93
C LYS A 83 -14.22 -6.60 0.24
N GLU A 84 -13.26 -7.51 0.02
CA GLU A 84 -12.69 -8.35 1.07
C GLU A 84 -11.90 -7.55 2.12
N LEU A 85 -11.17 -6.52 1.66
CA LEU A 85 -10.29 -5.71 2.52
C LEU A 85 -11.02 -4.56 3.22
N LEU A 86 -12.05 -3.99 2.59
CA LEU A 86 -12.78 -2.86 3.16
C LEU A 86 -13.49 -3.27 4.46
N GLY A 87 -13.30 -2.48 5.52
CA GLY A 87 -13.85 -2.76 6.85
C GLY A 87 -13.06 -3.77 7.67
N LYS A 88 -11.97 -4.34 7.13
CA LYS A 88 -11.10 -5.26 7.87
C LYS A 88 -10.24 -4.49 8.88
N GLU A 89 -10.12 -5.05 10.07
CA GLU A 89 -9.24 -4.56 11.13
C GLU A 89 -7.86 -5.22 11.02
N MET A 90 -6.80 -4.42 11.11
CA MET A 90 -5.45 -4.85 10.74
C MET A 90 -4.39 -4.17 11.60
N ILE A 91 -3.25 -4.83 11.72
CA ILE A 91 -2.04 -4.24 12.30
C ILE A 91 -1.20 -3.68 11.16
N VAL A 92 -0.98 -2.37 11.17
CA VAL A 92 -0.15 -1.68 10.18
C VAL A 92 1.10 -1.11 10.83
N LYS A 93 2.26 -1.29 10.18
CA LYS A 93 3.53 -0.68 10.57
C LYS A 93 4.14 0.03 9.38
N GLY A 94 4.81 1.15 9.63
CA GLY A 94 5.22 2.03 8.56
C GLY A 94 5.93 3.29 9.04
N GLN A 95 6.17 4.19 8.10
CA GLN A 95 6.83 5.48 8.35
C GLN A 95 5.92 6.61 7.90
N VAL A 96 5.79 7.64 8.72
CA VAL A 96 5.10 8.86 8.33
C VAL A 96 6.08 9.76 7.58
N ARG A 97 5.70 10.23 6.40
CA ARG A 97 6.43 11.25 5.64
C ARG A 97 5.56 12.49 5.50
N LYS A 98 6.13 13.64 5.84
CA LYS A 98 5.45 14.92 5.59
C LYS A 98 5.52 15.25 4.11
N ASN A 99 4.36 15.37 3.48
CA ASN A 99 4.22 15.82 2.11
C ASN A 99 4.25 17.35 2.09
N GLN A 100 5.39 17.92 1.72
CA GLN A 100 5.58 19.39 1.73
C GLN A 100 4.67 20.11 0.72
N MET A 101 4.20 19.43 -0.32
CA MET A 101 3.36 20.03 -1.35
C MET A 101 1.92 20.27 -0.87
N PHE A 102 1.41 19.42 0.03
CA PHE A 102 0.02 19.43 0.47
C PHE A 102 -0.15 19.65 1.98
N ASP A 103 0.95 19.93 2.69
CA ASP A 103 1.04 20.05 4.16
C ASP A 103 0.33 18.90 4.89
N SER A 104 0.35 17.70 4.30
CA SER A 104 -0.29 16.50 4.83
C SER A 104 0.75 15.44 5.20
N ASN A 105 0.40 14.58 6.14
CA ASN A 105 1.21 13.41 6.46
C ASN A 105 0.77 12.24 5.58
N ASP A 106 1.70 11.65 4.85
CA ASP A 106 1.50 10.40 4.11
C ASP A 106 2.12 9.25 4.91
N PHE A 107 1.33 8.23 5.25
CA PHE A 107 1.83 7.04 5.92
C PHE A 107 2.26 5.98 4.91
N ILE A 108 3.53 5.63 4.88
CA ILE A 108 4.04 4.56 4.03
C ILE A 108 4.01 3.27 4.83
N ILE A 109 3.20 2.31 4.39
CA ILE A 109 3.07 1.00 5.02
C ILE A 109 4.25 0.14 4.58
N ASN A 110 4.98 -0.38 5.56
CA ASN A 110 6.09 -1.32 5.36
C ASN A 110 5.70 -2.75 5.73
N GLU A 111 4.63 -2.93 6.52
CA GLU A 111 4.14 -4.24 6.95
C GLU A 111 2.66 -4.12 7.31
N MET A 112 1.89 -5.13 6.94
CA MET A 112 0.44 -5.19 7.12
C MET A 112 0.05 -6.62 7.46
N GLU A 113 -0.52 -6.81 8.64
CA GLU A 113 -0.82 -8.11 9.20
C GLU A 113 -2.29 -8.18 9.64
N ASP A 114 -2.87 -9.36 9.50
CA ASP A 114 -4.17 -9.66 10.07
C ASP A 114 -4.08 -9.78 11.59
N ILE A 115 -5.15 -9.38 12.27
CA ILE A 115 -5.23 -9.52 13.72
C ILE A 115 -5.44 -10.99 14.07
N LYS A 116 -4.57 -11.49 14.95
CA LYS A 116 -4.75 -12.78 15.59
C LYS A 116 -5.64 -12.60 16.82
N LEU A 117 -6.87 -13.10 16.74
CA LEU A 117 -7.90 -12.88 17.74
C LEU A 117 -7.50 -13.39 19.14
N ASP A 118 -6.88 -14.57 19.21
CA ASP A 118 -6.48 -15.21 20.48
C ASP A 118 -5.41 -14.40 21.23
N GLU A 119 -4.41 -13.88 20.49
CA GLU A 119 -3.36 -13.02 21.04
C GLU A 119 -3.97 -11.70 21.55
N LEU A 120 -4.94 -11.14 20.80
CA LEU A 120 -5.61 -9.90 21.16
C LEU A 120 -6.47 -10.04 22.42
N ILE A 121 -7.25 -11.12 22.56
CA ILE A 121 -8.06 -11.38 23.76
C ILE A 121 -7.15 -11.42 24.99
N THR A 122 -6.03 -12.14 24.89
CA THR A 122 -5.05 -12.25 25.97
C THR A 122 -4.43 -10.91 26.38
N GLU A 123 -4.25 -9.99 25.43
CA GLU A 123 -3.74 -8.64 25.70
C GLU A 123 -4.78 -7.75 26.39
N LEU A 124 -6.05 -7.83 25.98
CA LEU A 124 -7.13 -6.99 26.51
C LEU A 124 -7.66 -7.44 27.87
N GLU A 125 -7.47 -8.70 28.25
CA GLU A 125 -7.84 -9.24 29.57
C GLU A 125 -6.86 -8.88 30.70
N LYS A 126 -5.72 -8.26 30.37
CA LYS A 126 -4.71 -7.77 31.34
C LYS A 126 -4.96 -6.33 31.76
#